data_AF-A0A087FX17-F1
#
_entry.id   AF-A0A087FX17-F1
#
_cell.length_a   1.000
_cell.length_b   1.000
_cell.length_c   1.000
_cell.angle_alpha   90.00
_cell.angle_beta   90.00
_cell.angle_gamma   90.00
#
_symmetry.space_group_name_H-M   'P 1'
#
loop_
_entity.id
_entity.type
_entity.pdbx_description
1 polymer ?
#
loop_
_entity_poly.entity_id
_entity_poly.type
_entity_poly.pdbx_seq_one_letter_code
_entity_poly.pdbx_strand_id
1 'polypeptide(L)' 'MKDITRKTWVLTEEGKKYAAQGSPEVQLFLAVPEEGSISVLEPKKKLGESIVSFAWKYAKENKWVDMEKSNSQGG' A
#
# COMPACT_ATOMS: atom_id res chain seq x y z
N MET A 1 -42.40 25.64 -2.77
CA MET A 1 -41.44 24.91 -1.90
C MET A 1 -40.21 24.61 -2.73
N LYS A 2 -39.00 24.90 -2.22
CA LYS A 2 -37.75 24.51 -2.90
C LYS A 2 -37.35 23.13 -2.40
N ASP A 3 -37.23 22.16 -3.29
CA ASP A 3 -36.62 20.86 -2.99
C ASP A 3 -35.15 21.05 -2.62
N ILE A 4 -34.80 20.71 -1.38
CA ILE A 4 -33.42 20.68 -0.91
C ILE A 4 -32.94 19.23 -0.96
N THR A 5 -32.22 18.87 -2.02
CA THR A 5 -31.61 17.54 -2.13
C THR A 5 -30.34 17.46 -1.30
N ARG A 6 -30.30 16.56 -0.32
CA ARG A 6 -29.08 16.23 0.44
C ARG A 6 -28.40 15.02 -0.18
N LYS A 7 -27.09 15.11 -0.40
CA LYS A 7 -26.23 13.99 -0.80
C LYS A 7 -25.24 13.69 0.32
N THR A 8 -25.04 12.42 0.60
CA THR A 8 -24.08 11.94 1.59
C THR A 8 -23.09 11.00 0.91
N TRP A 9 -21.80 11.20 1.19
CA TRP A 9 -20.74 10.30 0.75
C TRP A 9 -20.39 9.36 1.90
N VAL A 10 -20.37 8.07 1.61
CA VAL A 10 -20.04 7.03 2.59
C VAL A 10 -18.80 6.30 2.12
N LEU A 11 -17.98 5.85 3.07
CA LEU A 11 -16.82 5.02 2.76
C LEU A 11 -17.27 3.65 2.29
N THR A 12 -16.61 3.15 1.25
CA THR A 12 -16.67 1.74 0.87
C THR A 12 -16.05 0.87 1.96
N GLU A 13 -16.35 -0.42 1.96
CA GLU A 13 -15.72 -1.37 2.90
C GLU A 13 -14.19 -1.36 2.80
N GLU A 14 -13.67 -1.22 1.58
CA GLU A 14 -12.24 -1.04 1.34
C GLU A 14 -11.72 0.28 1.96
N GLY A 15 -12.41 1.39 1.72
CA GLY A 15 -12.04 2.69 2.28
C GLY A 15 -12.08 2.72 3.82
N LYS A 16 -12.98 1.97 4.46
CA LYS A 16 -13.00 1.81 5.91
C LYS A 16 -11.75 1.09 6.42
N LYS A 17 -11.27 0.06 5.72
CA LYS A 17 -10.03 -0.66 6.09
C LYS A 17 -8.83 0.27 6.01
N TYR A 18 -8.71 1.04 4.94
CA TYR A 18 -7.60 1.99 4.78
C TYR A 18 -7.67 3.13 5.80
N ALA A 19 -8.86 3.59 6.17
CA ALA A 19 -9.01 4.59 7.23
C ALA A 19 -8.53 4.06 8.60
N ALA A 20 -8.68 2.76 8.86
CA ALA A 20 -8.24 2.14 10.12
C ALA A 20 -6.75 1.74 10.11
N GLN A 21 -6.23 1.27 8.97
CA GLN A 21 -4.92 0.64 8.87
C GLN A 21 -3.87 1.50 8.15
N GLY A 22 -4.27 2.63 7.57
CA GLY A 22 -3.47 3.42 6.64
C GLY A 22 -3.68 2.99 5.18
N SER A 23 -3.24 3.81 4.24
CA SER A 23 -3.33 3.49 2.81
C SER A 23 -2.39 2.32 2.43
N PRO A 24 -2.65 1.60 1.33
CA PRO A 24 -1.81 0.49 0.87
C PRO A 24 -0.30 0.80 0.84
N GLU A 25 0.09 1.97 0.33
CA GLU A 25 1.49 2.41 0.27
C GLU A 25 2.11 2.67 1.64
N VAL A 26 1.34 3.20 2.60
CA VAL A 26 1.78 3.37 4.00
C VAL A 26 1.95 2.00 4.66
N GLN A 27 0.99 1.10 4.46
CA GLN A 27 1.08 -0.26 4.99
C GLN A 27 2.32 -0.99 4.45
N LEU A 28 2.64 -0.82 3.16
CA LEU A 28 3.84 -1.37 2.54
C LEU A 28 5.11 -0.76 3.13
N PHE A 29 5.18 0.56 3.28
CA PHE A 29 6.33 1.24 3.87
C PHE A 29 6.58 0.77 5.31
N LEU A 30 5.53 0.68 6.13
CA LEU A 30 5.62 0.20 7.51
C LEU A 30 5.95 -1.30 7.62
N ALA A 31 5.78 -2.07 6.55
CA ALA A 31 6.20 -3.47 6.51
C ALA A 31 7.72 -3.63 6.34
N VAL A 32 8.42 -2.58 5.89
CA VAL A 32 9.88 -2.55 5.83
C VAL A 32 10.41 -2.23 7.24
N PRO A 33 11.30 -3.06 7.79
CA PRO A 33 11.79 -2.85 9.14
C PRO A 33 12.87 -1.76 9.17
N GLU A 34 13.27 -1.30 10.36
CA GLU A 34 14.22 -0.18 10.52
C GLU A 34 15.62 -0.49 9.95
N GLU A 35 15.98 -1.77 9.80
CA GLU A 35 17.22 -2.17 9.12
C GLU A 35 17.21 -1.86 7.61
N GLY A 36 16.08 -1.41 7.07
CA GLY A 36 15.96 -0.75 5.77
C GLY A 36 15.69 -1.68 4.59
N SER A 37 15.63 -3.00 4.79
CA SER A 37 15.38 -3.95 3.71
C SER A 37 14.58 -5.16 4.15
N ILE A 38 13.70 -5.64 3.29
CA ILE A 38 12.90 -6.83 3.50
C ILE A 38 12.70 -7.60 2.19
N SER A 39 12.58 -8.92 2.26
CA SER A 39 12.23 -9.74 1.10
C SER A 39 10.84 -9.38 0.58
N VAL A 40 10.69 -9.31 -0.75
CA VAL A 40 9.41 -9.00 -1.44
C VAL A 40 8.29 -9.98 -1.05
N LEU A 41 8.63 -11.19 -0.60
CA LEU A 41 7.65 -12.19 -0.17
C LEU A 41 6.97 -11.82 1.16
N GLU A 42 7.65 -11.09 2.04
CA GLU A 42 7.15 -10.79 3.38
C GLU A 42 5.97 -9.80 3.36
N PRO A 43 6.04 -8.64 2.66
CA PRO A 43 4.86 -7.78 2.49
C PRO A 43 3.70 -8.50 1.79
N LYS A 44 3.98 -9.34 0.78
CA LYS A 44 2.94 -10.12 0.07
C LYS A 44 2.20 -11.07 1.01
N LYS A 45 2.91 -11.71 1.93
CA LYS A 45 2.32 -12.62 2.93
C LYS A 45 1.49 -11.87 3.97
N LYS A 46 1.93 -10.68 4.39
CA LYS A 46 1.26 -9.88 5.43
C LYS A 46 0.03 -9.12 4.91
N LEU A 47 0.13 -8.50 3.73
CA LEU A 47 -0.87 -7.57 3.20
C LEU A 47 -1.68 -8.16 2.03
N GLY A 48 -1.21 -9.24 1.44
CA GLY A 48 -1.81 -9.87 0.26
C GLY A 48 -1.28 -9.28 -1.05
N GLU A 49 -1.19 -10.13 -2.08
CA GLU A 49 -0.56 -9.78 -3.36
C GLU A 49 -1.23 -8.61 -4.08
N SER A 50 -2.57 -8.54 -4.04
CA SER A 50 -3.33 -7.46 -4.67
C SER A 50 -2.97 -6.10 -4.07
N ILE A 51 -3.05 -5.95 -2.74
CA ILE A 51 -2.72 -4.70 -2.04
C ILE A 51 -1.26 -4.30 -2.31
N VAL A 52 -0.34 -5.25 -2.22
CA VAL A 52 1.09 -5.00 -2.42
C VAL A 52 1.39 -4.49 -3.83
N SER A 53 0.77 -5.05 -4.87
CA SER A 53 0.99 -4.59 -6.24
C SER A 53 0.62 -3.12 -6.46
N PHE A 54 -0.50 -2.66 -5.90
CA PHE A 54 -0.91 -1.25 -5.95
C PHE A 54 -0.02 -0.38 -5.07
N ALA A 55 0.24 -0.84 -3.84
CA ALA A 55 1.07 -0.14 -2.88
C ALA A 55 2.47 0.17 -3.44
N TRP A 56 3.11 -0.78 -4.13
CA TRP A 56 4.42 -0.59 -4.73
C TRP A 56 4.44 0.53 -5.77
N LYS A 57 3.40 0.62 -6.61
CA LYS A 57 3.31 1.67 -7.62
C LYS A 57 3.33 3.05 -6.96
N TYR A 58 2.44 3.27 -5.98
CA TYR A 58 2.31 4.56 -5.31
C TYR A 58 3.47 4.86 -4.37
N ALA A 59 3.97 3.87 -3.62
CA ALA A 59 5.11 4.04 -2.73
C ALA A 59 6.39 4.37 -3.52
N LYS A 60 6.57 3.78 -4.72
CA LYS A 60 7.67 4.13 -5.62
C LYS A 60 7.52 5.54 -6.20
N GLU A 61 6.32 5.91 -6.66
CA GLU A 61 6.04 7.28 -7.15
C GLU A 61 6.32 8.33 -6.06
N ASN A 62 6.00 8.01 -4.79
CA ASN A 62 6.29 8.84 -3.62
C ASN A 62 7.74 8.74 -3.13
N LYS A 63 8.59 7.90 -3.75
CA LYS A 63 9.99 7.66 -3.37
C LYS A 63 10.17 7.15 -1.93
N TRP A 64 9.20 6.39 -1.41
CA TRP A 64 9.24 5.84 -0.06
C TRP A 64 9.97 4.50 0.01
N VAL A 65 9.97 3.75 -1.09
CA VAL A 65 10.56 2.41 -1.20
C VAL A 65 11.18 2.24 -2.58
N ASP A 66 12.20 1.38 -2.67
CA ASP A 66 12.74 0.90 -3.94
C ASP A 66 12.86 -0.63 -3.92
N MET A 67 12.93 -1.23 -5.11
CA MET A 67 13.20 -2.66 -5.26
C MET A 67 14.56 -2.86 -5.90
N GLU A 68 15.50 -3.35 -5.12
CA GLU A 68 16.76 -3.85 -5.68
C GLU A 68 16.52 -5.26 -6.24
N LYS A 69 16.68 -5.41 -7.55
CA LYS A 69 16.81 -6.75 -8.14
C LYS A 69 18.20 -7.25 -7.79
N SER A 70 18.31 -8.17 -6.84
CA SER A 70 19.54 -8.93 -6.62
C SER A 70 19.81 -9.78 -7.86
N ASN A 71 20.54 -9.25 -8.84
CA ASN A 71 21.07 -10.05 -9.93
C ASN A 71 22.28 -10.83 -9.37
N SER A 72 22.03 -11.94 -8.71
CA SER A 72 23.06 -12.95 -8.47
C SER A 72 23.36 -13.66 -9.81
N GLN A 73 24.02 -12.96 -10.72
CA GLN A 73 24.92 -13.57 -11.70
C GLN A 73 26.33 -13.37 -11.18
N GLY A 74 26.78 -14.30 -10.34
CA GLY A 74 28.19 -14.63 -10.21
C GLY A 74 28.52 -15.75 -11.19
N GLY A 75 29.65 -15.64 -11.89
CA GLY A 75 30.20 -16.65 -12.80
C GLY A 75 30.44 -16.14 -14.20
#